data_AF-A0A927RGH8-F1
#
_entry.id   AF-A0A927RGH8-F1
#
_cell.length_a   1.000
_cell.length_b   1.000
_cell.length_c   1.000
_cell.angle_alpha   90.00
_cell.angle_beta   90.00
_cell.angle_gamma   90.00
#
_symmetry.space_group_name_H-M   'P 1'
#
loop_
_entity.id
_entity.type
_entity.pdbx_description
1 polymer ?
#
loop_
_entity_poly.entity_id
_entity_poly.type
_entity_poly.pdbx_seq_one_letter_code
_entity_poly.pdbx_strand_id
1 'polypeptide(L)'
;METQSSIDVNEVIIERIQRIFDVAEEYGLLGIVRENLVIHSSEESDKIAYTLDVSKAKFGQYLGFQMKLNEDAFANAKDLSITKLRSYSYHGFHLENPNKHFIRFDYEPFKERYAPVHINAYKQKWGDHLVFPDDTNLDISKMSSPIAMKIFNRYAKDKGDFPTNQETNQPYVEIIKNGR
;
A
#
# COMPACT_ATOMS: atom_id res chain seq x y z
N MET A 1 0.08 10.89 27.53
CA MET A 1 -0.38 11.02 26.14
C MET A 1 0.70 10.43 25.28
N GLU A 2 0.55 9.16 24.91
CA GLU A 2 1.53 8.47 24.07
C GLU A 2 1.48 9.03 22.65
N THR A 3 2.66 9.34 22.13
CA THR A 3 2.92 9.74 20.76
C THR A 3 2.42 8.66 19.82
N GLN A 4 1.24 8.86 19.25
CA GLN A 4 0.77 8.06 18.12
C GLN A 4 1.81 8.21 17.01
N SER A 5 2.52 7.12 16.69
CA SER A 5 3.58 7.10 15.68
C SER A 5 2.95 7.36 14.32
N SER A 6 2.86 8.63 13.91
CA SER A 6 2.43 9.01 12.57
C SER A 6 3.57 8.82 11.57
N ILE A 7 3.26 8.35 10.37
CA ILE A 7 4.16 8.48 9.23
C ILE A 7 3.97 9.90 8.70
N ASP A 8 5.05 10.69 8.68
CA ASP A 8 5.05 11.99 8.03
C ASP A 8 5.01 11.80 6.51
N VAL A 9 3.96 12.31 5.88
CA VAL A 9 3.74 12.21 4.45
C VAL A 9 3.85 13.60 3.85
N ASN A 10 4.99 13.90 3.22
CA ASN A 10 5.21 15.17 2.53
C ASN A 10 4.58 15.15 1.13
N GLU A 11 3.26 15.00 1.06
CA GLU A 11 2.48 14.99 -0.19
C GLU A 11 1.23 15.86 -0.07
N VAL A 12 0.77 16.41 -1.19
CA VAL A 12 -0.52 17.10 -1.29
C VAL A 12 -1.60 16.08 -1.62
N ILE A 13 -2.75 16.13 -0.92
CA ILE A 13 -3.82 15.13 -1.03
C ILE A 13 -4.36 15.00 -2.46
N ILE A 14 -4.47 16.11 -3.19
CA ILE A 14 -4.92 16.12 -4.59
C ILE A 14 -3.93 15.37 -5.48
N GLU A 15 -2.64 15.60 -5.30
CA GLU A 15 -1.60 14.92 -6.09
C GLU A 15 -1.59 13.42 -5.81
N ARG A 16 -1.78 13.02 -4.55
CA ARG A 16 -1.86 11.61 -4.18
C ARG A 16 -3.07 10.94 -4.84
N ILE A 17 -4.25 11.57 -4.78
CA ILE A 17 -5.45 11.06 -5.45
C ILE A 17 -5.25 10.96 -6.97
N GLN A 18 -4.64 11.98 -7.60
CA GLN A 18 -4.35 11.94 -9.03
C GLN A 18 -3.44 10.76 -9.38
N ARG A 19 -2.36 10.54 -8.61
CA ARG A 19 -1.44 9.41 -8.83
C ARG A 19 -2.10 8.06 -8.59
N ILE A 20 -3.03 7.95 -7.64
CA ILE A 20 -3.86 6.76 -7.47
C ILE A 20 -4.62 6.47 -8.77
N PHE A 21 -5.24 7.48 -9.39
CA PHE A 21 -5.92 7.30 -10.65
C PHE A 21 -4.98 6.96 -11.81
N ASP A 22 -3.85 7.66 -11.94
CA ASP A 22 -2.89 7.43 -13.02
C ASP A 22 -2.35 5.99 -13.01
N VAL A 23 -1.95 5.49 -11.83
CA VAL A 23 -1.45 4.12 -11.69
C VAL A 23 -2.58 3.09 -11.82
N ALA A 24 -3.79 3.41 -11.36
CA ALA A 24 -4.95 2.54 -11.58
C ALA A 24 -5.28 2.43 -13.07
N GLU A 25 -5.17 3.51 -13.84
CA GLU A 25 -5.36 3.51 -15.29
C GLU A 25 -4.31 2.65 -15.99
N GLU A 26 -3.02 2.79 -15.63
CA GLU A 26 -1.91 1.97 -16.15
C GLU A 26 -2.21 0.46 -16.08
N TYR A 27 -2.93 0.03 -15.03
CA TYR A 27 -3.23 -1.38 -14.78
C TYR A 27 -4.68 -1.80 -15.03
N GLY A 28 -5.48 -0.94 -15.67
CA GLY A 28 -6.87 -1.25 -16.03
C GLY A 28 -7.82 -1.37 -14.83
N LEU A 29 -7.52 -0.64 -13.75
CA LEU A 29 -8.24 -0.65 -12.48
C LEU A 29 -8.97 0.66 -12.18
N LEU A 30 -8.85 1.66 -13.07
CA LEU A 30 -9.39 3.02 -12.86
C LEU A 30 -10.88 3.03 -12.46
N GLY A 31 -11.73 2.24 -13.13
CA GLY A 31 -13.16 2.16 -12.82
C GLY A 31 -13.41 1.69 -11.39
N ILE A 32 -12.78 0.58 -10.99
CA ILE A 32 -12.90 0.02 -9.64
C ILE A 32 -12.39 1.00 -8.59
N VAL A 33 -11.25 1.65 -8.85
CA VAL A 33 -10.67 2.63 -7.92
C VAL A 33 -11.57 3.85 -7.76
N ARG A 34 -12.14 4.38 -8.85
CA ARG A 34 -13.09 5.52 -8.79
C ARG A 34 -14.35 5.19 -8.00
N GLU A 35 -14.89 3.98 -8.14
CA GLU A 35 -16.09 3.54 -7.42
C GLU A 35 -15.85 3.37 -5.91
N ASN A 36 -14.61 3.10 -5.50
CA ASN A 36 -14.25 2.78 -4.11
C ASN A 36 -13.40 3.86 -3.42
N LEU A 37 -13.16 5.00 -4.08
CA LEU A 37 -12.49 6.16 -3.51
C LEU A 37 -13.54 7.22 -3.14
N VAL A 38 -13.64 7.54 -1.86
CA VAL A 38 -14.56 8.56 -1.33
C VAL A 38 -13.76 9.71 -0.76
N ILE A 39 -14.10 10.93 -1.15
CA ILE A 39 -13.51 12.16 -0.62
C ILE A 39 -14.48 12.75 0.41
N HIS A 40 -13.95 13.07 1.59
CA HIS A 40 -14.68 13.68 2.69
C HIS A 40 -14.12 15.08 2.94
N SER A 41 -14.95 16.11 2.87
CA SER A 41 -14.60 17.47 3.26
C SER A 41 -15.47 17.92 4.43
N SER A 42 -14.86 18.48 5.46
CA SER A 42 -15.58 19.08 6.60
C SER A 42 -15.29 20.57 6.64
N GLU A 43 -16.31 21.39 6.37
CA GLU A 43 -16.25 22.85 6.47
C GLU A 43 -16.03 23.31 7.92
N GLU A 44 -16.49 22.53 8.91
CA GLU A 44 -16.37 22.87 10.33
C GLU A 44 -14.98 22.60 10.94
N SER A 45 -14.18 21.72 10.32
CA SER A 45 -12.91 21.27 10.89
C SER A 45 -11.67 21.59 10.04
N ASP A 46 -11.83 22.35 8.95
CA ASP A 46 -10.77 22.68 7.97
C ASP A 46 -9.95 21.45 7.57
N LYS A 47 -10.64 20.34 7.32
CA LYS A 47 -10.03 19.04 7.00
C LYS A 47 -10.60 18.44 5.74
N ILE A 48 -9.69 17.87 4.96
CA ILE A 48 -10.01 17.03 3.81
C ILE A 48 -9.45 15.64 4.10
N ALA A 49 -10.24 14.62 3.83
CA ALA A 49 -9.82 13.23 3.92
C ALA A 49 -10.25 12.47 2.68
N TYR A 50 -9.59 11.36 2.40
CA TYR A 50 -10.15 10.35 1.50
C TYR A 50 -10.03 8.98 2.11
N THR A 51 -10.96 8.12 1.71
CA THR A 51 -10.96 6.70 2.01
C THR A 51 -10.95 5.93 0.71
N LEU A 52 -10.02 4.99 0.58
CA LEU A 52 -9.97 4.00 -0.49
C LEU A 52 -10.25 2.63 0.12
N ASP A 53 -11.27 1.92 -0.37
CA ASP A 53 -11.61 0.56 0.09
C ASP A 53 -11.91 -0.38 -1.08
N VAL A 54 -10.85 -0.77 -1.81
CA VAL A 54 -10.99 -1.72 -2.92
C VAL A 54 -10.97 -3.13 -2.37
N SER A 55 -12.13 -3.80 -2.41
CA SER A 55 -12.22 -5.23 -2.12
C SER A 55 -11.73 -6.08 -3.29
N LYS A 56 -10.88 -7.09 -3.02
CA LYS A 56 -10.41 -8.18 -3.91
C LYS A 56 -10.62 -7.95 -5.43
N ALA A 57 -9.95 -6.95 -6.00
CA ALA A 57 -9.99 -6.64 -7.41
C ALA A 57 -8.98 -7.48 -8.20
N LYS A 58 -9.34 -7.94 -9.40
CA LYS A 58 -8.42 -8.68 -10.28
C LYS A 58 -7.61 -7.72 -11.14
N PHE A 59 -6.35 -8.04 -11.39
CA PHE A 59 -5.65 -7.47 -12.55
C PHE A 59 -6.17 -8.18 -13.79
N GLY A 60 -6.72 -7.45 -14.76
CA GLY A 60 -7.31 -8.05 -15.97
C GLY A 60 -6.32 -8.98 -16.72
N GLN A 61 -5.05 -8.61 -16.71
CA GLN A 61 -3.95 -9.39 -17.29
C GLN A 61 -3.50 -10.61 -16.47
N TYR A 62 -3.88 -10.71 -15.19
CA TYR A 62 -3.50 -11.79 -14.28
C TYR A 62 -4.72 -12.34 -13.53
N LEU A 63 -5.55 -13.13 -14.23
CA LEU A 63 -6.81 -13.65 -13.70
C LEU A 63 -6.68 -14.47 -12.40
N GLY A 64 -5.52 -15.07 -12.17
CA GLY A 64 -5.17 -15.81 -10.95
C GLY A 64 -4.61 -14.94 -9.81
N PHE A 65 -4.67 -13.62 -9.94
CA PHE A 65 -4.17 -12.67 -8.96
C PHE A 65 -5.22 -11.61 -8.61
N GLN A 66 -5.34 -11.30 -7.32
CA GLN A 66 -6.21 -10.26 -6.80
C GLN A 66 -5.43 -9.31 -5.90
N MET A 67 -5.91 -8.08 -5.79
CA MET A 67 -5.44 -7.10 -4.81
C MET A 67 -6.57 -6.57 -3.94
N LYS A 68 -6.23 -6.18 -2.72
CA LYS A 68 -7.07 -5.38 -1.84
C LYS A 68 -6.28 -4.13 -1.46
N LEU A 69 -6.92 -2.96 -1.52
CA LEU A 69 -6.31 -1.68 -1.19
C LEU A 69 -7.19 -0.95 -0.17
N ASN A 70 -6.67 -0.75 1.03
CA ASN A 70 -7.35 -0.02 2.08
C ASN A 70 -6.45 1.10 2.58
N GLU A 71 -6.93 2.35 2.51
CA GLU A 71 -6.15 3.53 2.88
C GLU A 71 -7.06 4.65 3.39
N ASP A 72 -6.63 5.32 4.47
CA ASP A 72 -7.31 6.49 5.04
C ASP A 72 -6.27 7.60 5.34
N ALA A 73 -6.46 8.77 4.75
CA ALA A 73 -5.52 9.90 4.79
C ALA A 73 -6.20 11.21 5.15
N PHE A 74 -5.50 12.07 5.91
CA PHE A 74 -5.99 13.38 6.37
C PHE A 74 -5.06 14.50 5.92
N ALA A 75 -5.64 15.55 5.37
CA ALA A 75 -4.95 16.76 4.97
C ALA A 75 -5.53 18.01 5.63
N ASN A 76 -4.66 19.02 5.77
CA ASN A 76 -5.05 20.36 6.18
C ASN A 76 -5.77 21.04 5.00
N ALA A 77 -6.96 21.63 5.21
CA ALA A 77 -7.70 22.26 4.12
C ALA A 77 -7.01 23.52 3.56
N LYS A 78 -6.12 24.17 4.32
CA LYS A 78 -5.47 25.42 3.91
C LYS A 78 -4.42 25.21 2.83
N ASP A 79 -3.58 24.19 2.98
CA ASP A 79 -2.45 23.90 2.08
C ASP A 79 -2.53 22.53 1.42
N LEU A 80 -3.58 21.75 1.74
CA LEU A 80 -3.86 20.44 1.20
C LEU A 80 -2.76 19.41 1.50
N SER A 81 -1.82 19.74 2.39
CA SER A 81 -0.75 18.84 2.81
C SER A 81 -1.33 17.68 3.63
N ILE A 82 -0.94 16.46 3.29
CA ILE A 82 -1.28 15.29 4.08
C ILE A 82 -0.54 15.41 5.40
N THR A 83 -1.29 15.64 6.47
CA THR A 83 -0.72 15.79 7.79
C THR A 83 -0.50 14.44 8.45
N LYS A 84 -1.34 13.44 8.12
CA LYS A 84 -1.29 12.08 8.69
C LYS A 84 -1.90 11.03 7.74
N LEU A 85 -1.21 9.91 7.55
CA LEU A 85 -1.86 8.63 7.22
C LEU A 85 -2.38 8.02 8.52
N ARG A 86 -3.65 7.57 8.56
CA ARG A 86 -4.18 6.90 9.76
C ARG A 86 -3.77 5.43 9.82
N SER A 87 -3.97 4.76 8.70
CA SER A 87 -3.64 3.37 8.52
C SER A 87 -3.70 3.02 7.04
N TYR A 88 -2.97 2.00 6.66
CA TYR A 88 -3.19 1.34 5.39
C TYR A 88 -3.05 -0.16 5.52
N SER A 89 -3.67 -0.87 4.58
CA SER A 89 -3.56 -2.31 4.45
C SER A 89 -3.70 -2.69 2.98
N TYR A 90 -2.58 -3.05 2.36
CA TYR A 90 -2.50 -3.46 0.96
C TYR A 90 -2.17 -4.93 0.87
N HIS A 91 -2.96 -5.70 0.12
CA HIS A 91 -2.78 -7.14 0.00
C HIS A 91 -2.77 -7.57 -1.47
N GLY A 92 -1.85 -8.46 -1.83
CA GLY A 92 -1.86 -9.22 -3.08
C GLY A 92 -2.13 -10.69 -2.81
N PHE A 93 -3.00 -11.33 -3.58
CA PHE A 93 -3.44 -12.71 -3.41
C PHE A 93 -3.25 -13.51 -4.70
N HIS A 94 -2.58 -14.66 -4.63
CA HIS A 94 -2.68 -15.66 -5.70
C HIS A 94 -3.81 -16.66 -5.42
N LEU A 95 -4.69 -16.84 -6.40
CA LEU A 95 -5.86 -17.73 -6.33
C LEU A 95 -5.51 -19.22 -6.47
N GLU A 96 -4.32 -19.53 -6.98
CA GLU A 96 -3.88 -20.90 -7.23
C GLU A 96 -3.56 -21.69 -5.96
N ASN A 97 -3.36 -21.02 -4.82
CA ASN A 97 -3.20 -21.70 -3.53
C ASN A 97 -3.73 -20.83 -2.38
N PRO A 98 -4.96 -21.11 -1.87
CA PRO A 98 -5.61 -20.29 -0.86
C PRO A 98 -4.86 -20.22 0.48
N ASN A 99 -3.88 -21.09 0.71
CA ASN A 99 -3.17 -21.21 1.98
C ASN A 99 -1.72 -20.70 1.96
N LYS A 100 -1.15 -20.31 0.81
CA LYS A 100 0.32 -20.16 0.73
C LYS A 100 0.91 -18.94 0.04
N HIS A 101 0.19 -18.09 -0.69
CA HIS A 101 0.88 -17.01 -1.43
C HIS A 101 0.11 -15.70 -1.39
N PHE A 102 0.42 -14.87 -0.39
CA PHE A 102 0.03 -13.48 -0.34
C PHE A 102 1.23 -12.61 0.07
N ILE A 103 1.26 -11.39 -0.46
CA ILE A 103 2.13 -10.30 -0.02
C ILE A 103 1.24 -9.24 0.59
N ARG A 104 1.54 -8.78 1.79
CA ARG A 104 0.72 -7.80 2.51
C ARG A 104 1.60 -6.74 3.14
N PHE A 105 1.22 -5.48 2.98
CA PHE A 105 1.84 -4.32 3.61
C PHE A 105 0.82 -3.66 4.51
N ASP A 106 1.16 -3.49 5.77
CA ASP A 106 0.28 -2.87 6.75
C ASP A 106 0.98 -1.73 7.47
N TYR A 107 0.19 -0.69 7.73
CA TYR A 107 0.50 0.33 8.73
C TYR A 107 -0.70 0.47 9.67
N GLU A 108 -0.53 0.00 10.91
CA GLU A 108 -1.58 -0.07 11.93
C GLU A 108 -1.01 0.36 13.29
N PRO A 109 -0.75 1.67 13.50
CA PRO A 109 -0.03 2.17 14.68
C PRO A 109 -0.76 1.97 16.02
N PHE A 110 -2.02 1.54 15.98
CA PHE A 110 -2.87 1.25 17.14
C PHE A 110 -2.85 -0.22 17.57
N LYS A 111 -2.18 -1.11 16.83
CA LYS A 111 -2.08 -2.54 17.18
C LYS A 111 -0.80 -2.82 17.97
N GLU A 112 -0.92 -2.92 19.29
CA GLU A 112 0.20 -3.18 20.21
C GLU A 112 0.93 -4.51 19.97
N ARG A 113 0.24 -5.49 19.34
CA ARG A 113 0.78 -6.84 19.12
C ARG A 113 1.81 -6.92 17.98
N TYR A 114 1.92 -5.89 17.14
CA TYR A 114 2.73 -5.91 15.92
C TYR A 114 3.53 -4.62 15.75
N ALA A 115 4.62 -4.69 14.98
CA ALA A 115 5.30 -3.47 14.55
C ALA A 115 4.30 -2.58 13.79
N PRO A 116 4.32 -1.24 14.00
CA PRO A 116 3.39 -0.32 13.34
C PRO A 116 3.39 -0.47 11.82
N VAL A 117 4.52 -0.83 11.22
CA VAL A 117 4.68 -1.12 9.80
C VAL A 117 5.26 -2.52 9.61
N HIS A 118 4.67 -3.37 8.77
CA HIS A 118 5.17 -4.73 8.53
C HIS A 118 4.80 -5.32 7.17
N ILE A 119 5.54 -6.37 6.76
CA ILE A 119 5.22 -7.24 5.61
C ILE A 119 4.83 -8.63 6.10
N ASN A 120 3.81 -9.22 5.49
CA ASN A 120 3.52 -10.65 5.62
C ASN A 120 3.69 -11.34 4.25
N ALA A 121 4.58 -12.35 4.15
CA ALA A 121 4.86 -13.09 2.91
C ALA A 121 5.48 -14.48 3.12
N TYR A 122 5.00 -15.53 2.41
CA TYR A 122 5.11 -16.98 2.75
C TYR A 122 6.45 -17.51 3.34
N LYS A 123 6.38 -18.17 4.52
CA LYS A 123 7.56 -18.54 5.34
C LYS A 123 8.61 -19.39 4.64
N GLN A 124 8.20 -20.35 3.81
CA GLN A 124 9.16 -21.22 3.11
C GLN A 124 9.83 -20.54 1.90
N LYS A 125 9.32 -19.39 1.44
CA LYS A 125 9.87 -18.64 0.30
C LYS A 125 10.44 -17.26 0.68
N TRP A 126 10.03 -16.69 1.82
CA TRP A 126 10.38 -15.33 2.29
C TRP A 126 10.96 -15.26 3.71
N GLY A 127 11.07 -16.37 4.45
CA GLY A 127 11.47 -16.32 5.86
C GLY A 127 10.32 -15.92 6.80
N ASP A 128 10.56 -15.88 8.12
CA ASP A 128 9.49 -15.73 9.12
C ASP A 128 8.69 -14.43 8.93
N HIS A 129 7.36 -14.56 8.97
CA HIS A 129 6.41 -13.46 8.89
C HIS A 129 6.31 -12.78 10.25
N LEU A 130 5.91 -11.52 10.24
CA LEU A 130 5.48 -10.67 11.38
C LEU A 130 6.47 -9.57 11.77
N VAL A 131 7.67 -9.55 11.22
CA VAL A 131 8.62 -8.45 11.40
C VAL A 131 9.33 -8.21 10.07
N PHE A 132 9.59 -6.94 9.77
CA PHE A 132 10.54 -6.49 8.74
C PHE A 132 11.65 -7.54 8.54
N PRO A 133 11.87 -8.08 7.35
CA PRO A 133 13.03 -8.92 7.15
C PRO A 133 14.27 -8.05 7.41
N ASP A 134 15.04 -8.37 8.46
CA ASP A 134 16.28 -7.64 8.81
C ASP A 134 17.28 -7.61 7.64
N ASP A 135 17.13 -8.55 6.71
CA ASP A 135 17.89 -8.69 5.49
C ASP A 135 17.31 -7.90 4.30
N THR A 136 16.32 -7.03 4.49
CA THR A 136 15.83 -6.10 3.43
C THR A 136 16.11 -4.64 3.75
N ASN A 137 16.27 -3.83 2.69
CA ASN A 137 16.46 -2.37 2.75
C ASN A 137 15.21 -1.59 2.29
N LEU A 138 14.03 -2.22 2.30
CA LEU A 138 12.79 -1.58 1.84
C LEU A 138 12.33 -0.54 2.86
N ASP A 139 12.07 0.68 2.41
CA ASP A 139 11.54 1.74 3.28
C ASP A 139 10.00 1.76 3.22
N ILE A 140 9.37 0.91 4.02
CA ILE A 140 7.92 0.68 3.97
C ILE A 140 7.13 1.87 4.55
N SER A 141 7.80 2.78 5.26
CA SER A 141 7.18 4.05 5.66
C SER A 141 6.71 4.87 4.45
N LYS A 142 7.32 4.65 3.28
CA LYS A 142 6.96 5.31 2.02
C LYS A 142 5.84 4.60 1.25
N MET A 143 5.30 3.51 1.76
CA MET A 143 4.28 2.73 1.04
C MET A 143 3.01 3.56 0.81
N SER A 144 2.44 3.41 -0.38
CA SER A 144 1.20 4.06 -0.82
C SER A 144 0.42 3.10 -1.70
N SER A 145 -0.88 3.31 -1.89
CA SER A 145 -1.66 2.49 -2.83
C SER A 145 -1.08 2.46 -4.26
N PRO A 146 -0.55 3.56 -4.85
CA PRO A 146 0.20 3.51 -6.11
C PRO A 146 1.41 2.55 -6.09
N ILE A 147 2.24 2.64 -5.05
CA ILE A 147 3.42 1.76 -4.89
C ILE A 147 2.98 0.31 -4.74
N ALA A 148 1.95 0.05 -3.93
CA ALA A 148 1.43 -1.29 -3.71
C ALA A 148 0.89 -1.90 -5.02
N MET A 149 0.14 -1.14 -5.83
CA MET A 149 -0.33 -1.59 -7.14
C MET A 149 0.83 -1.98 -8.07
N LYS A 150 1.90 -1.17 -8.14
CA LYS A 150 3.11 -1.46 -8.92
C LYS A 150 3.80 -2.75 -8.44
N ILE A 151 3.97 -2.90 -7.13
CA ILE A 151 4.57 -4.11 -6.52
C ILE A 151 3.71 -5.34 -6.81
N PHE A 152 2.39 -5.24 -6.64
CA PHE A 152 1.47 -6.34 -6.90
C PHE A 152 1.43 -6.73 -8.38
N ASN A 153 1.52 -5.75 -9.29
CA ASN A 153 1.64 -6.00 -10.71
C ASN A 153 2.93 -6.78 -11.06
N ARG A 154 4.07 -6.35 -10.49
CA ARG A 154 5.36 -7.05 -10.64
C ARG A 154 5.27 -8.48 -10.14
N TYR A 155 4.74 -8.66 -8.93
CA TYR A 155 4.58 -9.98 -8.33
C TYR A 155 3.63 -10.89 -9.13
N ALA A 156 2.56 -10.32 -9.70
CA ALA A 156 1.63 -11.06 -10.54
C ALA A 156 2.25 -11.52 -11.88
N LYS A 157 3.28 -10.82 -12.40
CA LYS A 157 4.07 -11.21 -13.58
C LYS A 157 5.00 -12.38 -13.31
N ASP A 158 5.62 -12.40 -12.14
CA ASP A 158 6.56 -13.44 -11.74
C ASP A 158 6.40 -13.81 -10.26
N LYS A 159 5.86 -14.99 -10.01
CA LYS A 159 5.62 -15.53 -8.67
C LYS A 159 6.90 -15.89 -7.92
N GLY A 160 8.05 -15.92 -8.61
CA GLY A 160 9.38 -16.14 -8.03
C GLY A 160 10.13 -14.84 -7.76
N ASP A 161 9.61 -13.71 -8.25
CA ASP A 161 10.19 -12.39 -8.05
C ASP A 161 9.79 -11.89 -6.66
N PHE A 162 10.77 -11.87 -5.76
CA PHE A 162 10.57 -11.64 -4.35
C PHE A 162 11.72 -10.75 -3.83
N PRO A 163 11.44 -9.70 -3.03
CA PRO A 163 12.45 -8.93 -2.33
C PRO A 163 12.97 -9.71 -1.11
N THR A 164 13.67 -10.82 -1.34
CA THR A 164 14.12 -11.71 -0.27
C THR A 164 15.32 -11.18 0.50
N ASN A 165 16.12 -10.28 -0.08
CA ASN A 165 17.25 -9.66 0.60
C ASN A 165 17.71 -8.35 -0.08
N GLN A 166 18.65 -7.63 0.55
CA GLN A 166 19.21 -6.34 0.06
C GLN A 166 19.85 -6.39 -1.33
N GLU A 167 20.33 -7.56 -1.77
CA GLU A 167 20.99 -7.72 -3.07
C GLU A 167 19.96 -7.91 -4.19
N THR A 168 18.88 -8.63 -3.91
CA THR A 168 17.86 -9.02 -4.91
C THR A 168 16.63 -8.12 -4.92
N ASN A 169 16.46 -7.27 -3.90
CA ASN A 169 15.27 -6.42 -3.76
C ASN A 169 15.38 -5.03 -4.42
N GLN A 170 16.48 -4.73 -5.14
CA GLN A 170 16.68 -3.41 -5.76
C GLN A 170 15.50 -2.93 -6.63
N PRO A 171 14.84 -3.77 -7.45
CA PRO A 171 13.66 -3.33 -8.19
C PRO A 171 12.51 -2.84 -7.31
N TYR A 172 12.34 -3.42 -6.12
CA TYR A 172 11.32 -3.00 -5.15
C TYR A 172 11.73 -1.70 -4.46
N VAL A 173 13.02 -1.53 -4.16
CA VAL A 173 13.57 -0.26 -3.66
C VAL A 173 13.31 0.87 -4.66
N GLU A 174 13.54 0.63 -5.95
CA GLU A 174 13.26 1.60 -7.02
C GLU A 174 11.78 1.93 -7.11
N ILE A 175 10.89 0.93 -7.06
CA ILE A 175 9.45 1.16 -7.05
C ILE A 175 9.03 2.00 -5.83
N ILE A 176 9.58 1.74 -4.63
CA ILE A 176 9.25 2.50 -3.42
C ILE A 176 9.83 3.93 -3.48
N LYS A 177 11.04 4.11 -4.02
CA LYS A 177 11.68 5.44 -4.14
C LYS A 177 11.04 6.32 -5.21
N ASN A 178 10.70 5.73 -6.35
CA ASN A 178 10.22 6.44 -7.55
C ASN A 178 8.70 6.37 -7.72
N GLY A 179 8.01 5.54 -6.95
CA GLY A 179 6.56 5.37 -7.01
C GLY A 179 5.78 6.46 -6.28
N ARG A 180 6.43 7.59 -5.98
CA ARG A 180 5.74 8.81 -5.54
C ARG A 180 4.69 9.19 -6.54
#